data_AF-A0A0N7Z3Q1-F1
#
_entry.id   AF-A0A0N7Z3Q1-F1
#
_cell.length_a   1.000
_cell.length_b   1.000
_cell.length_c   1.000
_cell.angle_alpha   90.00
_cell.angle_beta   90.00
_cell.angle_gamma   90.00
#
_symmetry.space_group_name_H-M   'P 1'
#
loop_
_entity.id
_entity.type
_entity.pdbx_description
1 polymer ?
#
loop_
_entity_poly.entity_id
_entity_poly.type
_entity_poly.pdbx_seq_one_letter_code
_entity_poly.pdbx_strand_id
1 'polypeptide(L)'
;MYYHTRDHIAQVQRRSQFIFEVIRSDLTRDEVNQIDRLLDLCVVAHDMVQIFQAQSQPHATRTRSSGVSETATINHLLDYIDSVCSGTFTDVDREIVRAAITATICAYDPEQQAIYQPSLDQPNLPIVARILALADLGALGIDGIEMYNREGSLLFLEENLDVVPLLTTGKIEQLETTDPSLAENIRQRLLKRSRFQVNLAKSRLARFDHEISGFPGNAIEKLCREVFQYLNIETVQEIEKITPISDRASLKELLKFFNFEQYLES
;
A
#
# COMPACT_ATOMS: atom_id res chain seq x y z
N MET A 1 4.52 7.80 -12.80
CA MET A 1 4.14 7.23 -11.48
C MET A 1 5.26 6.31 -11.06
N TYR A 2 5.54 6.20 -9.77
CA TYR A 2 6.67 5.42 -9.25
C TYR A 2 6.21 4.21 -8.42
N TYR A 3 5.09 4.32 -7.72
CA TYR A 3 4.58 3.26 -6.86
C TYR A 3 3.40 2.53 -7.51
N HIS A 4 2.29 3.24 -7.76
CA HIS A 4 1.06 2.65 -8.32
C HIS A 4 1.30 2.31 -9.80
N THR A 5 1.96 1.18 -10.05
CA THR A 5 2.48 0.74 -11.35
C THR A 5 2.12 -0.73 -11.57
N ARG A 6 2.48 -1.28 -12.74
CA ARG A 6 2.32 -2.71 -13.02
C ARG A 6 3.11 -3.58 -12.04
N ASP A 7 4.25 -3.10 -11.57
CA ASP A 7 5.07 -3.84 -10.59
C ASP A 7 4.35 -3.94 -9.24
N HIS A 8 3.72 -2.86 -8.78
CA HIS A 8 2.87 -2.89 -7.59
C HIS A 8 1.71 -3.88 -7.76
N ILE A 9 0.99 -3.81 -8.88
CA ILE A 9 -0.08 -4.77 -9.20
C ILE A 9 0.43 -6.22 -9.15
N ALA A 10 1.61 -6.50 -9.72
CA ALA A 10 2.20 -7.83 -9.68
C ALA A 10 2.57 -8.29 -8.26
N GLN A 11 3.03 -7.37 -7.39
CA GLN A 11 3.29 -7.69 -6.00
C GLN A 11 2.01 -7.97 -5.21
N VAL A 12 0.98 -7.14 -5.37
CA VAL A 12 -0.33 -7.37 -4.76
C VAL A 12 -0.90 -8.70 -5.24
N GLN A 13 -0.79 -9.02 -6.53
CA GLN A 13 -1.23 -10.31 -7.08
C GLN A 13 -0.53 -11.49 -6.40
N ARG A 14 0.80 -11.46 -6.32
CA ARG A 14 1.56 -12.53 -5.65
C ARG A 14 1.13 -12.69 -4.20
N ARG A 15 0.98 -11.58 -3.46
CA ARG A 15 0.54 -11.59 -2.05
C ARG A 15 -0.87 -12.14 -1.91
N SER A 16 -1.81 -11.70 -2.75
CA SER A 16 -3.20 -12.17 -2.75
C SER A 16 -3.28 -13.66 -3.03
N GLN A 17 -2.54 -14.16 -4.02
CA GLN A 17 -2.49 -15.59 -4.33
C GLN A 17 -1.86 -16.40 -3.20
N PHE A 18 -0.81 -15.88 -2.56
CA PHE A 18 -0.19 -16.56 -1.42
C PHE A 18 -1.15 -16.67 -0.23
N ILE A 19 -1.85 -15.58 0.13
CA ILE A 19 -2.91 -15.60 1.15
C ILE A 19 -3.95 -16.66 0.79
N PHE A 20 -4.45 -16.65 -0.45
CA PHE A 20 -5.51 -17.55 -0.88
C PHE A 20 -5.10 -19.02 -0.81
N GLU A 21 -3.93 -19.37 -1.34
CA GLU A 21 -3.46 -20.76 -1.36
C GLU A 21 -3.28 -21.33 0.06
N VAL A 22 -2.79 -20.52 1.01
CA VAL A 22 -2.60 -20.96 2.41
C VAL A 22 -3.94 -21.27 3.09
N ILE A 23 -4.99 -20.49 2.81
CA ILE A 23 -6.30 -20.66 3.46
C ILE A 23 -7.26 -21.53 2.64
N ARG A 24 -6.92 -21.89 1.41
CA ARG A 24 -7.81 -22.55 0.43
C ARG A 24 -8.51 -23.78 1.00
N SER A 25 -7.80 -24.57 1.80
CA SER A 25 -8.34 -25.79 2.43
C SER A 25 -9.39 -25.53 3.52
N ASP A 26 -9.43 -24.32 4.08
CA ASP A 26 -10.33 -23.94 5.17
C ASP A 26 -11.60 -23.25 4.66
N LEU A 27 -11.72 -23.07 3.34
CA LEU A 27 -12.85 -22.43 2.67
C LEU A 27 -13.84 -23.46 2.13
N THR A 28 -15.10 -23.05 2.01
CA THR A 28 -16.12 -23.81 1.30
C THR A 28 -15.85 -23.83 -0.20
N ARG A 29 -16.40 -24.82 -0.90
CA ARG A 29 -16.27 -24.92 -2.37
C ARG A 29 -16.78 -23.67 -3.08
N ASP A 30 -17.84 -23.06 -2.59
CA ASP A 30 -18.45 -21.87 -3.20
C ASP A 30 -17.56 -20.64 -3.01
N GLU A 31 -16.95 -20.47 -1.84
CA GLU A 31 -15.95 -19.41 -1.59
C GLU A 31 -14.72 -19.59 -2.48
N VAL A 32 -14.19 -20.81 -2.59
CA VAL A 32 -13.05 -21.11 -3.48
C VAL A 32 -13.38 -20.75 -4.92
N ASN A 33 -14.54 -21.19 -5.44
CA ASN A 33 -14.97 -20.87 -6.79
C ASN A 33 -15.15 -19.36 -7.00
N GLN A 34 -15.64 -18.64 -5.99
CA GLN A 34 -15.81 -17.19 -6.06
C GLN A 34 -14.46 -16.46 -6.10
N ILE A 35 -13.50 -16.88 -5.29
CA ILE A 35 -12.16 -16.30 -5.25
C ILE A 35 -11.41 -16.58 -6.57
N ASP A 36 -11.44 -17.83 -7.06
CA ASP A 36 -10.82 -18.22 -8.34
C ASP A 36 -11.34 -17.37 -9.51
N ARG A 37 -12.61 -16.93 -9.47
CA ARG A 37 -13.21 -16.10 -10.53
C ARG A 37 -12.89 -14.61 -10.41
N LEU A 38 -12.82 -14.08 -9.18
CA LEU A 38 -12.87 -12.63 -8.96
C LEU A 38 -11.56 -12.01 -8.46
N LEU A 39 -10.70 -12.78 -7.79
CA LEU A 39 -9.53 -12.22 -7.10
C LEU A 39 -8.58 -11.53 -8.07
N ASP A 40 -8.15 -12.21 -9.12
CA ASP A 40 -7.20 -11.66 -10.10
C ASP A 40 -7.77 -10.42 -10.81
N LEU A 41 -9.08 -10.41 -11.10
CA LEU A 41 -9.73 -9.24 -11.70
C LEU A 41 -9.66 -8.03 -10.77
N CYS A 42 -10.01 -8.22 -9.49
CA CYS A 42 -9.99 -7.15 -8.49
C CYS A 42 -8.56 -6.64 -8.27
N VAL A 43 -7.59 -7.55 -8.17
CA VAL A 43 -6.16 -7.25 -8.02
C VAL A 43 -5.64 -6.42 -9.21
N VAL A 44 -5.88 -6.85 -10.45
CA VAL A 44 -5.37 -6.11 -11.61
C VAL A 44 -6.01 -4.73 -11.73
N ALA A 45 -7.25 -4.59 -11.27
CA ALA A 45 -8.00 -3.36 -11.40
C ALA A 45 -7.78 -2.35 -10.25
N HIS A 46 -7.50 -2.76 -9.01
CA HIS A 46 -7.68 -1.91 -7.82
C HIS A 46 -7.03 -0.51 -7.92
N ASP A 47 -5.87 -0.42 -8.56
CA ASP A 47 -5.11 0.82 -8.75
C ASP A 47 -5.09 1.37 -10.18
N MET A 48 -5.97 0.87 -11.06
CA MET A 48 -6.04 1.24 -12.47
C MET A 48 -6.18 2.74 -12.71
N VAL A 49 -6.94 3.45 -11.86
CA VAL A 49 -7.15 4.89 -11.95
C VAL A 49 -6.54 5.58 -10.74
N GLN A 50 -5.64 6.55 -10.98
CA GLN A 50 -5.00 7.35 -9.93
C GLN A 50 -5.29 8.84 -10.12
N ILE A 51 -6.09 9.42 -9.23
CA ILE A 51 -6.53 10.82 -9.29
C ILE A 51 -5.86 11.63 -8.17
N PHE A 52 -4.94 12.52 -8.56
CA PHE A 52 -4.27 13.44 -7.65
C PHE A 52 -4.99 14.80 -7.64
N GLN A 53 -5.02 15.44 -6.47
CA GLN A 53 -5.50 16.82 -6.33
C GLN A 53 -4.56 17.78 -7.05
N ALA A 54 -5.13 18.84 -7.63
CA ALA A 54 -4.34 19.92 -8.21
C ALA A 54 -3.51 20.62 -7.13
N GLN A 55 -2.23 20.86 -7.41
CA GLN A 55 -1.34 21.57 -6.49
C GLN A 55 -1.30 23.05 -6.78
N SER A 56 -1.44 23.85 -5.71
CA SER A 56 -1.38 25.31 -5.77
C SER A 56 -0.01 25.88 -5.41
N GLN A 57 0.87 25.08 -4.81
CA GLN A 57 2.19 25.48 -4.33
C GLN A 57 3.29 24.67 -5.01
N PRO A 58 4.41 25.30 -5.40
CA PRO A 58 5.60 24.56 -5.81
C PRO A 58 6.17 23.79 -4.62
N HIS A 59 6.89 22.70 -4.91
CA HIS A 59 7.59 21.90 -3.89
C HIS A 59 6.69 21.32 -2.79
N ALA A 60 5.46 20.98 -3.14
CA ALA A 60 4.49 20.37 -2.25
C ALA A 60 4.34 18.87 -2.54
N THR A 61 4.04 18.09 -1.50
CA THR A 61 3.65 16.68 -1.62
C THR A 61 2.27 16.57 -2.26
N ARG A 62 2.13 15.74 -3.30
CA ARG A 62 0.86 15.47 -3.97
C ARG A 62 -0.06 14.70 -3.04
N THR A 63 -1.34 15.02 -3.09
CA THR A 63 -2.37 14.41 -2.26
C THR A 63 -3.46 13.79 -3.11
N ARG A 64 -4.08 12.74 -2.58
CA ARG A 64 -5.29 12.12 -3.13
C ARG A 64 -6.45 12.36 -2.17
N SER A 65 -7.65 12.51 -2.72
CA SER A 65 -8.87 12.47 -1.91
C SER A 65 -9.20 11.00 -1.63
N SER A 66 -9.46 10.65 -0.37
CA SER A 66 -9.85 9.28 0.02
C SER A 66 -11.06 8.81 -0.79
N GLY A 67 -10.96 7.61 -1.37
CA GLY A 67 -12.04 6.94 -2.11
C GLY A 67 -12.29 7.43 -3.53
N VAL A 68 -11.66 8.52 -3.99
CA VAL A 68 -11.93 9.10 -5.32
C VAL A 68 -11.33 8.24 -6.43
N SER A 69 -10.08 7.80 -6.27
CA SER A 69 -9.42 6.90 -7.22
C SER A 69 -10.16 5.57 -7.31
N GLU A 70 -10.50 4.99 -6.16
CA GLU A 70 -11.16 3.69 -6.03
C GLU A 70 -12.57 3.72 -6.63
N THR A 71 -13.34 4.78 -6.38
CA THR A 71 -14.66 4.97 -7.01
C THR A 71 -14.54 5.07 -8.52
N ALA A 72 -13.54 5.81 -9.04
CA ALA A 72 -13.33 5.94 -10.47
C ALA A 72 -12.91 4.60 -11.11
N THR A 73 -12.03 3.84 -10.44
CA THR A 73 -11.65 2.48 -10.82
C THR A 73 -12.86 1.55 -10.88
N ILE A 74 -13.70 1.55 -9.84
CA ILE A 74 -14.92 0.72 -9.77
C ILE A 74 -15.84 1.03 -10.95
N ASN A 75 -16.13 2.31 -11.20
CA ASN A 75 -17.02 2.70 -12.28
C ASN A 75 -16.44 2.27 -13.64
N HIS A 76 -15.16 2.53 -13.88
CA HIS A 76 -14.51 2.14 -15.13
C HIS A 76 -14.53 0.63 -15.36
N LEU A 77 -14.25 -0.17 -14.33
CA LEU A 77 -14.25 -1.62 -14.42
C LEU A 77 -15.65 -2.17 -14.69
N LEU A 78 -16.68 -1.65 -14.02
CA LEU A 78 -18.04 -2.14 -14.21
C LEU A 78 -18.61 -1.73 -15.57
N ASP A 79 -18.32 -0.52 -16.05
CA ASP A 79 -18.64 -0.10 -17.43
C ASP A 79 -17.97 -1.02 -18.46
N TYR A 80 -16.71 -1.43 -18.20
CA TYR A 80 -16.01 -2.40 -19.04
C TYR A 80 -16.66 -3.79 -19.00
N ILE A 81 -17.00 -4.29 -17.82
CA ILE A 81 -17.69 -5.58 -17.65
C ILE A 81 -19.03 -5.59 -18.40
N ASP A 82 -19.82 -4.52 -18.29
CA ASP A 82 -21.13 -4.46 -18.91
C ASP A 82 -21.05 -4.33 -20.44
N SER A 83 -20.00 -3.70 -20.96
CA SER A 83 -19.79 -3.54 -22.41
C SER A 83 -19.13 -4.74 -23.09
N VAL A 84 -18.17 -5.41 -22.43
CA VAL A 84 -17.35 -6.47 -23.05
C VAL A 84 -17.73 -7.87 -22.56
N CYS A 85 -18.14 -7.99 -21.29
CA CYS A 85 -18.39 -9.26 -20.61
C CYS A 85 -19.87 -9.44 -20.24
N SER A 86 -20.78 -8.80 -20.99
CA SER A 86 -22.21 -8.78 -20.69
C SER A 86 -22.77 -10.19 -20.45
N GLY A 87 -23.51 -10.37 -19.36
CA GLY A 87 -24.08 -11.66 -18.96
C GLY A 87 -23.11 -12.66 -18.33
N THR A 88 -21.81 -12.36 -18.23
CA THR A 88 -20.81 -13.25 -17.60
C THR A 88 -20.78 -13.09 -16.09
N PHE A 89 -20.88 -11.86 -15.59
CA PHE A 89 -20.87 -11.53 -14.18
C PHE A 89 -22.30 -11.45 -13.64
N THR A 90 -22.54 -12.01 -12.46
CA THR A 90 -23.78 -11.84 -11.71
C THR A 90 -23.78 -10.53 -10.93
N ASP A 91 -24.94 -10.10 -10.44
CA ASP A 91 -25.01 -8.92 -9.56
C ASP A 91 -24.22 -9.12 -8.26
N VAL A 92 -24.17 -10.35 -7.75
CA VAL A 92 -23.35 -10.70 -6.58
C VAL A 92 -21.85 -10.51 -6.88
N ASP A 93 -21.39 -10.94 -8.06
CA ASP A 93 -20.00 -10.75 -8.47
C ASP A 93 -19.66 -9.25 -8.57
N ARG A 94 -20.57 -8.43 -9.11
CA ARG A 94 -20.39 -6.96 -9.19
C ARG A 94 -20.26 -6.33 -7.80
N GLU A 95 -21.11 -6.73 -6.85
CA GLU A 95 -21.04 -6.22 -5.48
C GLU A 95 -19.75 -6.63 -4.77
N ILE A 96 -19.23 -7.83 -5.04
CA ILE A 96 -17.93 -8.26 -4.51
C ILE A 96 -16.79 -7.44 -5.12
N VAL A 97 -16.83 -7.17 -6.43
CA VAL A 97 -15.85 -6.30 -7.08
C VAL A 97 -15.85 -4.90 -6.45
N ARG A 98 -17.03 -4.31 -6.23
CA ARG A 98 -17.16 -3.03 -5.52
C ARG A 98 -16.55 -3.11 -4.12
N ALA A 99 -16.94 -4.12 -3.34
CA ALA A 99 -16.46 -4.30 -1.97
C ALA A 99 -14.93 -4.50 -1.92
N ALA A 100 -14.36 -5.24 -2.87
CA ALA A 100 -12.93 -5.53 -2.93
C ALA A 100 -12.11 -4.27 -3.17
N ILE A 101 -12.46 -3.48 -4.18
CA ILE A 101 -11.74 -2.24 -4.47
C ILE A 101 -12.02 -1.18 -3.38
N THR A 102 -13.24 -1.13 -2.84
CA THR A 102 -13.55 -0.24 -1.69
C THR A 102 -12.74 -0.60 -0.45
N ALA A 103 -12.39 -1.88 -0.26
CA ALA A 103 -11.62 -2.31 0.89
C ALA A 103 -10.16 -1.84 0.89
N THR A 104 -9.62 -1.40 -0.26
CA THR A 104 -8.26 -0.84 -0.32
C THR A 104 -8.20 0.63 0.11
N ILE A 105 -9.36 1.30 0.26
CA ILE A 105 -9.43 2.70 0.69
C ILE A 105 -8.83 2.84 2.09
N CYS A 106 -7.79 3.65 2.19
CA CYS A 106 -7.14 3.97 3.44
C CYS A 106 -7.80 5.16 4.15
N ALA A 107 -7.89 5.08 5.47
CA ALA A 107 -8.16 6.18 6.39
C ALA A 107 -6.91 6.49 7.21
N TYR A 108 -6.80 7.73 7.69
CA TYR A 108 -5.72 8.16 8.58
C TYR A 108 -6.17 8.07 10.04
N ASP A 109 -5.38 7.40 10.87
CA ASP A 109 -5.53 7.37 12.32
C ASP A 109 -4.59 8.42 12.94
N PRO A 110 -5.12 9.52 13.52
CA PRO A 110 -4.30 10.53 14.15
C PRO A 110 -3.68 10.09 15.48
N GLU A 111 -4.19 9.07 16.15
CA GLU A 111 -3.58 8.57 17.39
C GLU A 111 -2.34 7.73 17.06
N GLN A 112 -2.46 6.87 16.04
CA GLN A 112 -1.36 6.02 15.58
C GLN A 112 -0.44 6.72 14.58
N GLN A 113 -0.83 7.90 14.07
CA GLN A 113 -0.11 8.65 13.04
C GLN A 113 0.24 7.77 11.82
N ALA A 114 -0.72 6.95 11.40
CA ALA A 114 -0.59 5.92 10.39
C ALA A 114 -1.89 5.78 9.59
N ILE A 115 -1.83 5.04 8.48
CA ILE A 115 -3.03 4.66 7.73
C ILE A 115 -3.48 3.24 8.09
N TYR A 116 -4.77 2.98 7.91
CA TYR A 116 -5.37 1.65 7.98
C TYR A 116 -6.51 1.54 6.96
N GLN A 117 -7.00 0.34 6.69
CA GLN A 117 -8.13 0.09 5.78
C GLN A 117 -9.40 -0.23 6.58
N PRO A 118 -10.34 0.73 6.78
CA PRO A 118 -11.47 0.56 7.69
C PRO A 118 -12.41 -0.60 7.32
N SER A 119 -12.48 -0.98 6.05
CA SER A 119 -13.32 -2.10 5.62
C SER A 119 -12.90 -3.44 6.24
N LEU A 120 -11.64 -3.59 6.65
CA LEU A 120 -11.17 -4.81 7.32
C LEU A 120 -11.84 -5.03 8.69
N ASP A 121 -12.32 -3.96 9.33
CA ASP A 121 -13.06 -4.01 10.60
C ASP A 121 -14.49 -4.55 10.42
N GLN A 122 -14.97 -4.68 9.17
CA GLN A 122 -16.31 -5.20 8.89
C GLN A 122 -16.30 -6.74 8.95
N PRO A 123 -17.12 -7.36 9.83
CA PRO A 123 -17.10 -8.81 10.02
C PRO A 123 -17.61 -9.58 8.79
N ASN A 124 -18.49 -8.97 7.99
CA ASN A 124 -19.11 -9.56 6.80
C ASN A 124 -18.45 -9.14 5.49
N LEU A 125 -17.24 -8.56 5.53
CA LEU A 125 -16.49 -8.24 4.32
C LEU A 125 -16.24 -9.54 3.50
N PRO A 126 -16.56 -9.57 2.20
CA PRO A 126 -16.29 -10.74 1.36
C PRO A 126 -14.82 -11.16 1.42
N ILE A 127 -14.56 -12.48 1.37
CA ILE A 127 -13.19 -13.01 1.50
C ILE A 127 -12.26 -12.45 0.41
N VAL A 128 -12.74 -12.31 -0.83
CA VAL A 128 -11.98 -11.66 -1.93
C VAL A 128 -11.51 -10.27 -1.54
N ALA A 129 -12.40 -9.46 -0.95
CA ALA A 129 -12.10 -8.10 -0.53
C ALA A 129 -11.09 -8.06 0.62
N ARG A 130 -11.23 -8.97 1.58
CA ARG A 130 -10.29 -9.11 2.71
C ARG A 130 -8.88 -9.51 2.23
N ILE A 131 -8.79 -10.50 1.33
CA ILE A 131 -7.52 -10.93 0.73
C ILE A 131 -6.84 -9.78 -0.01
N LEU A 132 -7.58 -9.04 -0.85
CA LEU A 132 -7.04 -7.92 -1.62
C LEU A 132 -6.52 -6.80 -0.70
N ALA A 133 -7.34 -6.35 0.25
CA ALA A 133 -6.95 -5.27 1.17
C ALA A 133 -5.69 -5.63 1.97
N LEU A 134 -5.63 -6.85 2.53
CA LEU A 134 -4.46 -7.34 3.25
C LEU A 134 -3.20 -7.47 2.37
N ALA A 135 -3.36 -7.84 1.10
CA ALA A 135 -2.26 -7.92 0.14
C ALA A 135 -1.72 -6.54 -0.25
N ASP A 136 -2.62 -5.56 -0.42
CA ASP A 136 -2.30 -4.17 -0.78
C ASP A 136 -1.41 -3.49 0.27
N LEU A 137 -1.70 -3.68 1.56
CA LEU A 137 -0.85 -3.24 2.68
C LEU A 137 0.07 -4.35 3.23
N GLY A 138 0.28 -5.40 2.44
CA GLY A 138 0.92 -6.65 2.90
C GLY A 138 2.44 -6.65 2.87
N ALA A 139 3.09 -5.63 2.31
CA ALA A 139 4.53 -5.63 2.06
C ALA A 139 5.37 -5.98 3.30
N LEU A 140 5.12 -5.32 4.43
CA LEU A 140 5.87 -5.60 5.65
C LEU A 140 5.63 -7.03 6.14
N GLY A 141 4.37 -7.40 6.33
CA GLY A 141 4.03 -8.67 6.97
C GLY A 141 4.38 -9.90 6.14
N ILE A 142 4.31 -9.78 4.81
CA ILE A 142 4.48 -10.89 3.88
C ILE A 142 5.90 -10.94 3.29
N ASP A 143 6.47 -9.78 2.95
CA ASP A 143 7.75 -9.73 2.22
C ASP A 143 8.92 -9.22 3.07
N GLY A 144 8.64 -8.66 4.25
CA GLY A 144 9.64 -8.18 5.18
C GLY A 144 10.17 -6.77 4.89
N ILE A 145 11.21 -6.41 5.63
CA ILE A 145 11.72 -5.03 5.76
C ILE A 145 12.24 -4.46 4.44
N GLU A 146 12.92 -5.27 3.62
CA GLU A 146 13.52 -4.78 2.37
C GLU A 146 12.46 -4.28 1.40
N MET A 147 11.43 -5.11 1.14
CA MET A 147 10.32 -4.72 0.26
C MET A 147 9.53 -3.55 0.85
N TYR A 148 9.30 -3.57 2.17
CA TYR A 148 8.63 -2.49 2.88
C TYR A 148 9.31 -1.13 2.68
N ASN A 149 10.63 -1.08 2.86
CA ASN A 149 11.41 0.15 2.65
C ASN A 149 11.45 0.57 1.18
N ARG A 150 11.52 -0.40 0.25
CA ARG A 150 11.46 -0.14 -1.19
C ARG A 150 10.16 0.55 -1.58
N GLU A 151 9.02 0.01 -1.18
CA GLU A 151 7.71 0.63 -1.40
C GLU A 151 7.61 2.00 -0.70
N GLY A 152 8.20 2.10 0.49
CA GLY A 152 8.45 3.33 1.22
C GLY A 152 9.05 4.44 0.37
N SER A 153 10.13 4.13 -0.35
CA SER A 153 10.85 5.03 -1.26
C SER A 153 10.06 5.36 -2.52
N LEU A 154 9.43 4.36 -3.16
CA LEU A 154 8.64 4.56 -4.38
C LEU A 154 7.44 5.48 -4.13
N LEU A 155 6.75 5.31 -3.00
CA LEU A 155 5.67 6.20 -2.58
C LEU A 155 6.18 7.63 -2.36
N PHE A 156 7.34 7.81 -1.74
CA PHE A 156 7.93 9.14 -1.57
C PHE A 156 8.18 9.82 -2.92
N LEU A 157 8.82 9.13 -3.87
CA LEU A 157 9.10 9.66 -5.20
C LEU A 157 7.82 10.01 -5.95
N GLU A 158 6.80 9.17 -5.81
CA GLU A 158 5.51 9.44 -6.42
C GLU A 158 4.85 10.68 -5.82
N GLU A 159 4.79 10.79 -4.51
CA GLU A 159 4.15 11.93 -3.86
C GLU A 159 4.95 13.23 -4.03
N ASN A 160 6.26 13.16 -4.29
CA ASN A 160 7.16 14.32 -4.33
C ASN A 160 7.89 14.44 -5.68
N LEU A 161 7.13 14.52 -6.77
CA LEU A 161 7.69 14.58 -8.14
C LEU A 161 8.62 15.78 -8.38
N ASP A 162 8.51 16.85 -7.59
CA ASP A 162 9.41 18.00 -7.67
C ASP A 162 10.85 17.67 -7.23
N VAL A 163 11.04 16.61 -6.44
CA VAL A 163 12.35 16.15 -5.96
C VAL A 163 13.09 15.34 -7.03
N VAL A 164 12.35 14.69 -7.93
CA VAL A 164 12.92 13.82 -8.98
C VAL A 164 13.96 14.54 -9.85
N PRO A 165 13.69 15.73 -10.42
CA PRO A 165 14.71 16.46 -11.19
C PRO A 165 15.96 16.82 -10.39
N LEU A 166 15.84 17.03 -9.08
CA LEU A 166 16.98 17.36 -8.22
C LEU A 166 17.86 16.14 -7.99
N LEU A 167 17.24 14.96 -7.86
CA LEU A 167 17.93 13.68 -7.77
C LEU A 167 18.64 13.34 -9.09
N THR A 168 17.92 13.37 -10.22
CA THR A 168 18.48 12.96 -11.52
C THR A 168 19.59 13.88 -12.03
N THR A 169 19.57 15.17 -11.64
CA THR A 169 20.63 16.12 -12.01
C THR A 169 21.77 16.20 -11.00
N GLY A 170 21.70 15.46 -9.89
CA GLY A 170 22.67 15.54 -8.78
C GLY A 170 22.63 16.86 -8.00
N LYS A 171 21.76 17.81 -8.35
CA LYS A 171 21.65 19.11 -7.68
C LYS A 171 21.27 18.98 -6.21
N ILE A 172 20.59 17.89 -5.84
CA ILE A 172 20.14 17.65 -4.48
C ILE A 172 21.30 17.66 -3.46
N GLU A 173 22.50 17.23 -3.87
CA GLU A 173 23.69 17.17 -3.01
C GLU A 173 24.24 18.56 -2.65
N GLN A 174 23.89 19.57 -3.43
CA GLN A 174 24.41 20.94 -3.29
C GLN A 174 23.40 21.89 -2.65
N LEU A 175 22.16 21.44 -2.43
CA LEU A 175 21.05 22.29 -1.98
C LEU A 175 21.34 22.99 -0.66
N GLU A 176 22.00 22.33 0.29
CA GLU A 176 22.33 22.96 1.58
C GLU A 176 23.16 24.26 1.42
N THR A 177 23.90 24.38 0.32
CA THR A 177 24.66 25.61 -0.01
C THR A 177 23.91 26.52 -0.99
N THR A 178 23.26 25.96 -2.01
CA THR A 178 22.66 26.75 -3.11
C THR A 178 21.26 27.24 -2.81
N ASP A 179 20.47 26.46 -2.05
CA ASP A 179 19.10 26.78 -1.64
C ASP A 179 18.77 26.09 -0.29
N PRO A 180 19.22 26.67 0.84
CA PRO A 180 19.03 26.06 2.16
C PRO A 180 17.56 25.87 2.56
N SER A 181 16.67 26.72 2.04
CA SER A 181 15.23 26.62 2.31
C SER A 181 14.61 25.39 1.64
N LEU A 182 14.98 25.12 0.39
CA LEU A 182 14.55 23.92 -0.33
C LEU A 182 15.18 22.66 0.28
N ALA A 183 16.46 22.71 0.66
CA ALA A 183 17.12 21.62 1.36
C ALA A 183 16.36 21.22 2.63
N GLU A 184 16.01 22.20 3.48
CA GLU A 184 15.26 21.95 4.71
C GLU A 184 13.84 21.44 4.43
N ASN A 185 13.16 22.00 3.42
CA ASN A 185 11.84 21.52 3.01
C ASN A 185 11.87 20.02 2.61
N ILE A 186 12.83 19.61 1.78
CA ILE A 186 12.98 18.21 1.35
C ILE A 186 13.35 17.32 2.56
N ARG A 187 14.26 17.78 3.41
CA ARG A 187 14.65 17.07 4.64
C ARG A 187 13.43 16.79 5.52
N GLN A 188 12.57 17.78 5.73
CA GLN A 188 11.35 17.63 6.53
C GLN A 188 10.36 16.64 5.90
N ARG A 189 10.19 16.67 4.57
CA ARG A 189 9.33 15.72 3.87
C ARG A 189 9.84 14.27 4.01
N LEU A 190 11.14 14.06 3.84
CA LEU A 190 11.78 12.75 4.03
C LEU A 190 11.66 12.28 5.49
N LEU A 191 11.94 13.15 6.46
CA LEU A 191 11.83 12.83 7.89
C LEU A 191 10.38 12.46 8.26
N LYS A 192 9.40 13.20 7.75
CA LYS A 192 7.98 12.86 7.92
C LYS A 192 7.67 11.47 7.37
N ARG A 193 8.18 11.13 6.19
CA ARG A 193 8.01 9.80 5.58
C ARG A 193 8.67 8.70 6.40
N SER A 194 9.89 8.92 6.91
CA SER A 194 10.58 7.97 7.80
C SER A 194 9.78 7.67 9.06
N ARG A 195 9.26 8.72 9.72
CA ARG A 195 8.39 8.57 10.90
C ARG A 195 7.10 7.84 10.57
N PHE A 196 6.48 8.18 9.46
CA PHE A 196 5.27 7.53 8.99
C PHE A 196 5.49 6.03 8.76
N GLN A 197 6.62 5.60 8.18
CA GLN A 197 6.93 4.18 8.01
C GLN A 197 7.01 3.44 9.35
N VAL A 198 7.74 4.00 10.33
CA VAL A 198 7.80 3.40 11.67
C VAL A 198 6.40 3.28 12.30
N ASN A 199 5.60 4.34 12.22
CA ASN A 199 4.25 4.36 12.79
C ASN A 199 3.30 3.39 12.07
N LEU A 200 3.42 3.27 10.75
CA LEU A 200 2.65 2.32 9.97
C LEU A 200 3.00 0.89 10.35
N ALA A 201 4.29 0.55 10.49
CA ALA A 201 4.70 -0.79 10.95
C ALA A 201 4.08 -1.15 12.32
N LYS A 202 4.13 -0.21 13.28
CA LYS A 202 3.50 -0.36 14.60
C LYS A 202 1.98 -0.54 14.53
N SER A 203 1.33 0.32 13.74
CA SER A 203 -0.11 0.32 13.54
C SER A 203 -0.59 -1.00 12.94
N ARG A 204 0.08 -1.48 11.89
CA ARG A 204 -0.22 -2.76 11.24
C ARG A 204 -0.13 -3.91 12.23
N LEU A 205 0.93 -3.99 13.03
CA LEU A 205 1.07 -5.01 14.07
C LEU A 205 -0.06 -4.94 15.10
N ALA A 206 -0.41 -3.74 15.57
CA ALA A 206 -1.44 -3.55 16.59
C ALA A 206 -2.87 -3.88 16.10
N ARG A 207 -3.12 -3.79 14.79
CA ARG A 207 -4.43 -4.02 14.19
C ARG A 207 -4.60 -5.43 13.62
N PHE A 208 -3.50 -6.16 13.43
CA PHE A 208 -3.48 -7.37 12.63
C PHE A 208 -4.51 -8.43 13.05
N ASP A 209 -4.60 -8.73 14.36
CA ASP A 209 -5.55 -9.71 14.90
C ASP A 209 -7.00 -9.38 14.52
N HIS A 210 -7.33 -8.08 14.50
CA HIS A 210 -8.66 -7.62 14.11
C HIS A 210 -8.88 -7.72 12.60
N GLU A 211 -7.89 -7.34 11.80
CA GLU A 211 -7.96 -7.33 10.34
C GLU A 211 -8.18 -8.73 9.73
N ILE A 212 -7.65 -9.77 10.39
CA ILE A 212 -7.81 -11.18 9.98
C ILE A 212 -8.98 -11.89 10.67
N SER A 213 -9.67 -11.25 11.61
CA SER A 213 -10.73 -11.89 12.42
C SER A 213 -11.93 -12.39 11.61
N GLY A 214 -12.11 -11.89 10.38
CA GLY A 214 -13.15 -12.34 9.48
C GLY A 214 -12.82 -13.60 8.67
N PHE A 215 -11.64 -14.21 8.86
CA PHE A 215 -11.33 -15.53 8.29
C PHE A 215 -11.80 -16.68 9.19
N PRO A 216 -12.00 -17.89 8.65
CA PRO A 216 -12.22 -19.08 9.48
C PRO A 216 -11.10 -19.28 10.51
N GLY A 217 -11.43 -19.76 11.71
CA GLY A 217 -10.45 -19.90 12.80
C GLY A 217 -9.20 -20.70 12.44
N ASN A 218 -9.37 -21.79 11.67
CA ASN A 218 -8.24 -22.61 11.18
C ASN A 218 -7.34 -21.86 10.19
N ALA A 219 -7.90 -20.92 9.42
CA ALA A 219 -7.16 -20.10 8.48
C ALA A 219 -6.33 -19.03 9.21
N ILE A 220 -6.84 -18.45 10.30
CA ILE A 220 -6.14 -17.40 11.07
C ILE A 220 -4.76 -17.88 11.54
N GLU A 221 -4.66 -19.09 12.12
CA GLU A 221 -3.38 -19.63 12.57
C GLU A 221 -2.37 -19.78 11.42
N LYS A 222 -2.83 -20.27 10.27
CA LYS A 222 -1.99 -20.42 9.07
C LYS A 222 -1.56 -19.08 8.51
N LEU A 223 -2.45 -18.08 8.47
CA LEU A 223 -2.12 -16.73 8.04
C LEU A 223 -1.01 -16.13 8.91
N CYS A 224 -1.10 -16.25 10.24
CA CYS A 224 -0.07 -15.74 11.15
C CYS A 224 1.27 -16.45 10.97
N ARG A 225 1.25 -17.79 10.83
CA ARG A 225 2.48 -18.59 10.80
C ARG A 225 3.18 -18.59 9.43
N GLU A 226 2.41 -18.61 8.35
CA GLU A 226 2.91 -18.89 7.01
C GLU A 226 2.94 -17.65 6.12
N VAL A 227 1.93 -16.78 6.23
CA VAL A 227 1.79 -15.62 5.34
C VAL A 227 2.37 -14.36 5.94
N PHE A 228 1.93 -13.97 7.13
CA PHE A 228 2.31 -12.72 7.81
C PHE A 228 3.46 -12.92 8.81
N GLN A 229 4.38 -13.82 8.49
CA GLN A 229 5.46 -14.23 9.40
C GLN A 229 6.36 -13.06 9.85
N TYR A 230 6.45 -11.99 9.06
CA TYR A 230 7.26 -10.80 9.37
C TYR A 230 6.47 -9.72 10.14
N LEU A 231 5.16 -9.87 10.31
CA LEU A 231 4.37 -8.93 11.09
C LEU A 231 4.45 -9.28 12.58
N ASN A 232 5.63 -9.05 13.16
CA ASN A 232 5.96 -9.36 14.54
C ASN A 232 6.74 -8.21 15.22
N ILE A 233 6.90 -8.30 16.55
CA ILE A 233 7.52 -7.27 17.37
C ILE A 233 8.98 -7.06 16.96
N GLU A 234 9.72 -8.14 16.70
CA GLU A 234 11.14 -8.11 16.34
C GLU A 234 11.37 -7.32 15.05
N THR A 235 10.50 -7.52 14.06
CA THR A 235 10.57 -6.82 12.77
C THR A 235 10.25 -5.33 12.94
N VAL A 236 9.23 -4.99 13.72
CA VAL A 236 8.89 -3.58 14.03
C VAL A 236 10.05 -2.90 14.77
N GLN A 237 10.67 -3.57 15.74
CA GLN A 237 11.84 -3.05 16.47
C GLN A 237 13.04 -2.83 15.55
N GLU A 238 13.29 -3.72 14.59
CA GLU A 238 14.38 -3.51 13.63
C GLU A 238 14.07 -2.32 12.70
N ILE A 239 12.82 -2.16 12.23
CA ILE A 239 12.41 -0.97 11.47
C ILE A 239 12.66 0.31 12.26
N GLU A 240 12.26 0.35 13.53
CA GLU A 240 12.50 1.49 14.42
C GLU A 240 13.99 1.84 14.54
N LYS A 241 14.83 0.81 14.61
CA LYS A 241 16.27 0.95 14.80
C LYS A 241 17.00 1.43 13.55
N ILE A 242 16.60 0.95 12.36
CA ILE A 242 17.27 1.29 11.10
C ILE A 242 16.73 2.57 10.44
N THR A 243 15.52 3.01 10.81
CA THR A 243 14.87 4.15 10.17
C THR A 243 15.27 5.47 10.84
N PRO A 244 15.82 6.45 10.11
CA PRO A 244 16.20 7.75 10.67
C PRO A 244 14.96 8.60 11.02
N ILE A 245 14.58 8.60 12.30
CA ILE A 245 13.39 9.33 12.82
C ILE A 245 13.72 10.54 13.70
N SER A 246 14.99 10.78 14.00
CA SER A 246 15.44 11.91 14.82
C SER A 246 15.23 13.25 14.11
N ASP A 247 14.81 14.30 14.83
CA ASP A 247 14.77 15.66 14.28
C ASP A 247 16.13 16.15 13.76
N ARG A 248 17.21 15.55 14.29
CA ARG A 248 18.61 15.84 13.92
C ARG A 248 19.08 15.08 12.66
N ALA A 249 18.27 14.20 12.09
CA ALA A 249 18.63 13.47 10.88
C ALA A 249 18.92 14.46 9.74
N SER A 250 20.10 14.34 9.14
CA SER A 250 20.55 15.21 8.06
C SER A 250 19.85 14.86 6.73
N LEU A 251 19.81 15.80 5.78
CA LEU A 251 19.29 15.50 4.44
C LEU A 251 20.08 14.34 3.80
N LYS A 252 21.40 14.35 3.93
CA LYS A 252 22.28 13.28 3.41
C LYS A 252 21.97 11.90 4.01
N GLU A 253 21.74 11.83 5.32
CA GLU A 253 21.38 10.59 6.01
C GLU A 253 20.04 10.03 5.50
N LEU A 254 19.03 10.92 5.36
CA LEU A 254 17.72 10.53 4.84
C LEU A 254 17.81 10.07 3.38
N LEU A 255 18.52 10.78 2.52
CA LEU A 255 18.73 10.36 1.12
C LEU A 255 19.40 8.98 1.02
N LYS A 256 20.40 8.73 1.87
CA LYS A 256 21.06 7.42 1.95
C LYS A 256 20.10 6.31 2.38
N PHE A 257 19.22 6.57 3.35
CA PHE A 257 18.24 5.59 3.82
C PHE A 257 17.23 5.22 2.71
N PHE A 258 16.68 6.22 2.03
CA PHE A 258 15.70 5.96 0.96
C PHE A 258 16.32 5.40 -0.32
N ASN A 259 17.63 5.63 -0.54
CA ASN A 259 18.42 5.07 -1.63
C ASN A 259 17.73 5.21 -3.00
N PHE A 260 17.35 6.44 -3.37
CA PHE A 260 16.51 6.67 -4.54
C PHE A 260 17.17 6.34 -5.88
N GLU A 261 18.51 6.38 -5.94
CA GLU A 261 19.31 6.14 -7.15
C GLU A 261 18.90 4.85 -7.88
N GLN A 262 18.58 3.80 -7.15
CA GLN A 262 18.17 2.50 -7.70
C GLN A 262 16.79 2.51 -8.42
N TYR A 263 16.00 3.59 -8.29
CA TYR A 263 14.65 3.71 -8.85
C TYR A 263 14.52 4.79 -9.93
N LEU A 264 15.61 5.50 -10.25
CA LEU A 264 15.58 6.64 -11.18
C LEU A 264 15.98 6.27 -12.61
N GLU A 265 16.45 5.04 -12.84
CA GLU A 265 16.90 4.53 -14.15
C GLU A 265 15.86 3.66 -14.87
N SER A 266 14.60 3.69 -14.45
CA SER A 266 13.50 2.96 -15.10
C SER A 266 12.79 3.76 -16.18
#